data_AF-A0A0J9EAJ2-F1
#
_entry.id   AF-A0A0J9EAJ2-F1
#
_cell.length_a   1.000
_cell.length_b   1.000
_cell.length_c   1.000
_cell.angle_alpha   90.00
_cell.angle_beta   90.00
_cell.angle_gamma   90.00
#
_symmetry.space_group_name_H-M   'P 1'
#
loop_
_entity.id
_entity.type
_entity.pdbx_description
1 polymer ?
#
loop_
_entity_poly.entity_id
_entity_poly.type
_entity_poly.pdbx_seq_one_letter_code
_entity_poly.pdbx_strand_id
1 'polypeptide(L)'
;MELRGDLEHDGNWLGFYWTSHARGHLEVYPTIMVGVGDWSEGAAPESRLIFGVEFNKEAESFRLLDLASHGDKSVAVYLDRLDVLDTPFAQDAFAMTDAVFMKDSRMEEWHS
;
A
#
# COMPACT_ATOMS: atom_id res chain seq x y z
N MET A 1 8.95 10.87 6.75
CA MET A 1 8.27 11.89 5.91
C MET A 1 7.09 11.18 5.26
N GLU A 2 5.88 11.74 5.33
CA GLU A 2 4.74 11.12 4.65
C GLU A 2 4.86 11.38 3.14
N LEU A 3 5.01 10.30 2.36
CA LEU A 3 4.97 10.32 0.91
C LEU A 3 3.60 9.85 0.45
N ARG A 4 3.12 10.41 -0.66
CA ARG A 4 1.89 9.98 -1.32
C ARG A 4 1.99 10.22 -2.82
N GLY A 5 1.22 9.47 -3.59
CA GLY A 5 1.15 9.59 -5.04
C GLY A 5 0.11 8.66 -5.65
N ASP A 6 -0.10 8.82 -6.96
CA ASP A 6 -0.99 7.98 -7.75
C ASP A 6 -0.23 6.81 -8.37
N LEU A 7 -0.96 5.73 -8.62
CA LEU A 7 -0.50 4.56 -9.37
C LEU A 7 -1.22 4.53 -10.72
N GLU A 8 -0.44 4.58 -11.80
CA GLU A 8 -0.96 4.55 -13.16
C GLU A 8 -0.23 3.49 -14.01
N HIS A 9 -0.97 2.89 -14.94
CA HIS A 9 -0.40 2.03 -15.96
C HIS A 9 -1.01 2.37 -17.34
N ASP A 10 -0.13 2.70 -18.30
CA ASP A 10 -0.50 3.09 -19.66
C ASP A 10 -1.56 4.22 -19.70
N GLY A 11 -1.43 5.19 -18.78
CA GLY A 11 -2.35 6.34 -18.65
C GLY A 11 -3.68 6.02 -17.97
N ASN A 12 -3.87 4.80 -17.47
CA ASN A 12 -5.03 4.41 -16.67
C ASN A 12 -4.68 4.47 -15.19
N TRP A 13 -5.52 5.14 -14.41
CA TRP A 13 -5.40 5.17 -12.96
C TRP A 13 -5.78 3.81 -12.36
N LEU A 14 -4.88 3.27 -11.53
CA LEU A 14 -5.05 1.99 -10.85
C LEU A 14 -5.35 2.16 -9.35
N GLY A 15 -4.89 3.26 -8.77
CA GLY A 15 -4.99 3.49 -7.34
C GLY A 15 -4.09 4.62 -6.87
N PHE A 16 -3.86 4.66 -5.57
CA PHE A 16 -2.93 5.60 -4.94
C PHE A 16 -2.18 4.90 -3.81
N TYR A 17 -1.11 5.51 -3.36
CA TYR A 17 -0.35 5.04 -2.21
C TYR A 17 -0.03 6.18 -1.26
N TRP A 18 0.24 5.81 -0.02
CA TRP A 18 0.87 6.68 0.95
C TRP A 18 1.78 5.89 1.87
N THR A 19 2.74 6.57 2.46
CA THR A 19 3.66 5.97 3.40
C THR A 19 3.35 6.38 4.82
N SER A 20 3.57 5.47 5.75
CA SER A 20 3.47 5.75 7.18
C SER A 20 4.72 5.27 7.89
N HIS A 21 5.09 5.99 8.96
CA HIS A 21 6.15 5.60 9.86
C HIS A 21 5.57 5.43 11.26
N ALA A 22 6.13 4.51 12.06
CA ALA A 22 5.81 4.43 13.47
C ALA A 22 6.14 5.77 14.15
N ARG A 23 5.17 6.32 14.89
CA ARG A 23 5.29 7.65 15.51
C ARG A 23 6.46 7.67 16.49
N GLY A 24 7.43 8.55 16.23
CA GLY A 24 8.61 8.72 17.10
C GLY A 24 9.77 7.76 16.82
N HIS A 25 9.63 6.87 15.83
CA HIS A 25 10.65 5.90 15.44
C HIS A 25 10.90 5.96 13.93
N LEU A 26 11.68 6.95 13.50
CA LEU A 26 12.06 7.11 12.09
C LEU A 26 12.98 5.97 11.60
N GLU A 27 13.57 5.23 12.54
CA GLU A 27 14.36 4.02 12.34
C GLU A 27 13.53 2.76 12.04
N VAL A 28 12.21 2.80 12.20
CA VAL A 28 11.33 1.63 11.97
C VAL A 28 10.92 1.55 10.51
N TYR A 29 10.83 0.31 10.02
CA TYR A 29 10.48 -0.06 8.66
C TYR A 29 9.33 0.78 8.10
N PRO A 30 9.52 1.44 6.94
CA PRO A 30 8.47 2.22 6.34
C PRO A 30 7.34 1.29 5.90
N THR A 31 6.10 1.71 6.19
CA THR A 31 4.91 1.06 5.68
C THR A 31 4.48 1.76 4.39
N ILE A 32 4.23 0.99 3.34
CA ILE A 32 3.58 1.45 2.12
C ILE A 32 2.15 0.95 2.15
N MET A 33 1.20 1.87 2.14
CA MET A 33 -0.23 1.58 2.04
C MET A 33 -0.67 1.86 0.61
N VAL A 34 -1.51 1.00 0.04
CA VAL A 34 -2.01 1.13 -1.32
C VAL A 34 -3.53 1.01 -1.30
N GLY A 35 -4.19 2.02 -1.86
CA GLY A 35 -5.63 2.07 -2.08
C GLY A 35 -5.98 1.79 -3.54
N VAL A 36 -6.88 0.83 -3.77
CA VAL A 36 -7.37 0.43 -5.10
C VAL A 36 -8.89 0.27 -5.10
N GLY A 37 -9.47 -0.02 -6.28
CA GLY A 37 -10.91 -0.17 -6.46
C GLY A 37 -11.58 1.13 -6.91
N ASP A 38 -12.87 1.29 -6.63
CA ASP A 38 -13.66 2.44 -7.06
C ASP A 38 -13.66 3.56 -6.00
N TRP A 39 -12.91 4.61 -6.30
CA TRP A 39 -12.80 5.82 -5.48
C TRP A 39 -13.59 7.01 -6.03
N SER A 40 -14.48 6.77 -6.99
CA SER A 40 -15.34 7.82 -7.54
C SER A 40 -16.33 8.37 -6.50
N GLU A 41 -16.86 9.56 -6.79
CA GLU A 41 -17.88 10.19 -5.95
C GLU A 41 -19.14 9.32 -5.91
N GLY A 42 -19.61 8.99 -4.70
CA GLY A 42 -20.78 8.13 -4.49
C GLY A 42 -20.49 6.63 -4.49
N ALA A 43 -19.25 6.20 -4.79
CA ALA A 43 -18.85 4.80 -4.62
C ALA A 43 -18.97 4.37 -3.15
N ALA A 44 -19.40 3.12 -2.94
CA ALA A 44 -19.57 2.56 -1.61
C ALA A 44 -18.19 2.20 -1.00
N PRO A 45 -18.03 2.27 0.34
CA PRO A 45 -16.78 1.88 1.01
C PRO A 45 -16.31 0.46 0.65
N GLU A 46 -17.23 -0.47 0.40
CA GLU A 46 -16.93 -1.86 0.05
C GLU A 46 -16.27 -2.00 -1.32
N SER A 47 -16.37 -0.99 -2.18
CA SER A 47 -15.71 -0.94 -3.48
C SER A 47 -14.28 -0.41 -3.41
N ARG A 48 -13.82 0.03 -2.23
CA ARG A 48 -12.50 0.59 -1.98
C ARG A 48 -11.70 -0.39 -1.14
N LEU A 49 -10.58 -0.84 -1.66
CA LEU A 49 -9.71 -1.79 -0.97
C LEU A 49 -8.41 -1.10 -0.58
N ILE A 50 -7.93 -1.35 0.63
CA ILE A 50 -6.63 -0.91 1.10
C ILE A 50 -5.85 -2.12 1.58
N PHE A 51 -4.64 -2.31 1.06
CA PHE A 51 -3.66 -3.23 1.62
C PHE A 51 -2.39 -2.46 1.99
N GLY A 52 -1.53 -3.07 2.79
CA GLY A 52 -0.29 -2.45 3.23
C GLY A 52 0.83 -3.45 3.34
N VAL A 53 2.03 -2.98 3.06
CA VAL A 53 3.26 -3.74 3.24
C VAL A 53 4.24 -2.99 4.12
N GLU A 54 5.01 -3.74 4.89
CA GLU A 54 6.20 -3.27 5.57
C GLU A 54 7.44 -3.67 4.76
N PHE A 55 8.35 -2.74 4.53
CA PHE A 55 9.64 -3.04 3.91
C PHE A 55 10.70 -3.35 4.96
N ASN A 56 11.15 -4.61 5.01
CA ASN A 56 12.28 -5.00 5.83
C ASN A 56 13.59 -4.70 5.08
N LYS A 57 14.30 -3.66 5.53
CA LYS A 57 15.56 -3.19 4.92
C LYS A 57 16.68 -4.23 5.01
N GLU A 58 16.82 -4.94 6.14
CA GLU A 58 17.91 -5.92 6.33
C GLU A 58 17.74 -7.14 5.44
N ALA A 59 16.50 -7.56 5.21
CA ALA A 59 16.17 -8.72 4.39
C ALA A 59 15.81 -8.35 2.94
N GLU A 60 15.87 -7.07 2.58
CA GLU A 60 15.45 -6.53 1.28
C GLU A 60 14.11 -7.13 0.79
N SER A 61 13.12 -7.18 1.68
CA SER A 61 11.85 -7.89 1.41
C SER A 61 10.62 -7.15 1.93
N PHE A 62 9.49 -7.43 1.29
CA PHE A 62 8.19 -6.92 1.71
C PHE A 62 7.41 -7.96 2.52
N ARG A 63 6.67 -7.47 3.50
CA ARG A 63 5.72 -8.27 4.27
C ARG A 63 4.36 -7.58 4.26
N LEU A 64 3.32 -8.32 3.87
CA LEU A 64 1.93 -7.87 4.00
C LEU A 64 1.52 -7.72 5.47
N LEU A 65 0.73 -6.67 5.73
CA LEU A 65 0.20 -6.33 7.03
C LEU A 65 -1.21 -6.90 7.25
N ASP A 66 -1.57 -7.06 8.53
CA ASP A 66 -2.93 -7.41 8.97
C ASP A 66 -3.64 -6.10 9.41
N LEU A 67 -4.41 -5.51 8.49
CA LEU A 67 -5.00 -4.16 8.63
C LEU A 67 -6.48 -4.13 9.02
N ALA A 68 -7.20 -5.24 9.02
CA ALA A 68 -8.65 -5.28 9.20
C ALA A 68 -9.11 -4.67 10.55
N SER A 69 -8.23 -4.64 11.55
CA SER A 69 -8.45 -4.03 12.87
C SER A 69 -7.99 -2.57 12.99
N HIS A 70 -7.27 -2.04 12.00
CA HIS A 70 -6.62 -0.72 12.05
C HIS A 70 -7.34 0.34 11.18
N GLY A 71 -8.21 -0.08 10.28
CA GLY A 71 -8.86 0.79 9.30
C GLY A 71 -10.25 1.30 9.70
N ASP A 72 -10.60 2.48 9.22
CA ASP A 72 -11.98 2.99 9.27
C ASP A 72 -12.83 2.35 8.16
N LYS A 73 -13.67 1.39 8.55
CA LYS A 73 -14.56 0.65 7.64
C LYS A 73 -15.63 1.51 6.98
N SER A 74 -15.88 2.73 7.48
CA SER A 74 -16.77 3.68 6.80
C SER A 74 -16.14 4.31 5.56
N VAL A 75 -14.82 4.19 5.39
CA VAL A 75 -14.06 4.76 4.27
C VAL A 75 -13.76 3.72 3.20
N ALA A 76 -13.26 2.55 3.62
CA ALA A 76 -12.78 1.48 2.74
C ALA A 76 -12.70 0.13 3.48
N VAL A 77 -12.53 -0.95 2.73
CA VAL A 77 -12.18 -2.28 3.25
C VAL A 77 -10.67 -2.37 3.38
N TYR A 78 -10.19 -2.53 4.61
CA TYR A 78 -8.78 -2.76 4.90
C TYR A 78 -8.52 -4.25 4.96
N LEU A 79 -7.65 -4.72 4.07
CA LEU A 79 -7.34 -6.12 3.84
C LEU A 79 -6.30 -6.62 4.84
N ASP A 80 -6.54 -7.81 5.39
CA ASP A 80 -5.48 -8.57 6.06
C ASP A 80 -4.62 -9.29 5.03
N ARG A 81 -3.46 -9.78 5.47
CA ARG A 81 -2.52 -10.50 4.61
C ARG A 81 -3.18 -11.68 3.88
N LEU A 82 -4.08 -12.42 4.55
CA LEU A 82 -4.75 -13.57 3.94
C LEU A 82 -5.78 -13.15 2.88
N ASP A 83 -6.42 -11.99 3.04
CA ASP A 83 -7.34 -11.45 2.03
C ASP A 83 -6.62 -11.09 0.72
N VAL A 84 -5.30 -10.87 0.80
CA VAL A 84 -4.44 -10.65 -0.37
C VAL A 84 -3.86 -11.98 -0.87
N LEU A 85 -3.12 -12.71 -0.02
CA LEU A 85 -2.33 -13.89 -0.42
C LEU A 85 -3.15 -15.04 -0.97
N ASP A 86 -4.37 -15.26 -0.46
CA ASP A 86 -5.21 -16.39 -0.87
C ASP A 86 -6.07 -16.05 -2.10
N THR A 87 -5.74 -14.99 -2.84
CA THR A 87 -6.50 -14.52 -4.00
C THR A 87 -5.59 -14.23 -5.21
N PRO A 88 -6.14 -14.19 -6.43
CA PRO A 88 -5.40 -13.73 -7.60
C PRO A 88 -4.85 -12.30 -7.49
N PHE A 89 -5.42 -11.48 -6.61
CA PHE A 89 -5.00 -10.09 -6.39
C PHE A 89 -3.59 -9.98 -5.79
N ALA A 90 -3.05 -11.05 -5.18
CA ALA A 90 -1.69 -11.05 -4.62
C ALA A 90 -0.63 -10.57 -5.63
N GLN A 91 -0.73 -11.03 -6.89
CA GLN A 91 0.24 -10.66 -7.92
C GLN A 91 0.19 -9.16 -8.22
N ASP A 92 -1.01 -8.59 -8.33
CA ASP A 92 -1.21 -7.16 -8.58
C ASP A 92 -0.76 -6.34 -7.38
N ALA A 93 -1.05 -6.79 -6.15
CA ALA A 93 -0.64 -6.13 -4.91
C ALA A 93 0.89 -5.99 -4.81
N PHE A 94 1.63 -7.07 -5.11
CA PHE A 94 3.09 -7.01 -5.13
C PHE A 94 3.62 -6.20 -6.32
N ALA A 95 3.03 -6.32 -7.51
CA ALA A 95 3.45 -5.52 -8.67
C ALA A 95 3.26 -4.00 -8.43
N MET A 96 2.16 -3.60 -7.79
CA MET A 96 1.94 -2.21 -7.39
C MET A 96 2.94 -1.75 -6.33
N THR A 97 3.21 -2.60 -5.34
CA THR A 97 4.23 -2.33 -4.31
C THR A 97 5.60 -2.11 -4.94
N ASP A 98 6.03 -3.01 -5.82
CA ASP A 98 7.30 -2.90 -6.54
C ASP A 98 7.34 -1.65 -7.39
N ALA A 99 6.25 -1.31 -8.08
CA ALA A 99 6.17 -0.11 -8.88
C ALA A 99 6.33 1.16 -8.02
N VAL A 100 5.66 1.22 -6.86
CA VAL A 100 5.82 2.34 -5.91
C VAL A 100 7.25 2.42 -5.43
N PHE A 101 7.79 1.32 -4.91
CA PHE A 101 9.10 1.29 -4.27
C PHE A 101 10.25 1.57 -5.25
N MET A 102 10.19 1.02 -6.46
CA MET A 102 11.27 1.11 -7.44
C MET A 102 11.21 2.35 -8.33
N LYS A 103 10.02 2.93 -8.54
CA LYS A 103 9.85 4.04 -9.51
C LYS A 103 9.68 5.40 -8.84
N ASP A 104 9.24 5.46 -7.59
CA ASP A 104 9.22 6.72 -6.87
C ASP A 104 10.63 7.05 -6.34
N SER A 105 11.36 7.90 -7.06
CA SER A 105 12.69 8.38 -6.67
C SER A 105 12.78 8.93 -5.23
N ARG A 106 11.65 9.36 -4.65
CA ARG A 106 11.61 9.83 -3.24
C ARG A 106 11.79 8.70 -2.23
N MET A 107 11.64 7.44 -2.64
CA MET A 107 11.90 6.24 -1.84
C MET A 107 13.35 5.76 -1.93
N GLU A 108 14.22 6.43 -2.72
CA GLU A 108 15.60 5.99 -2.93
C GLU A 108 16.42 5.87 -1.64
N GLU A 109 16.13 6.72 -0.66
CA GLU A 109 16.79 6.73 0.65
C GLU A 109 16.51 5.46 1.48
N TRP A 110 15.50 4.66 1.09
CA TRP A 110 15.08 3.48 1.86
C TRP A 110 15.86 2.22 1.50
N HIS A 111 16.40 2.16 0.28
CA HIS A 111 17.20 1.04 -0.21
C HIS A 111 18.70 1.39 -0.39
N SER A 112 19.14 2.58 0.04
CA SER A 112 20.56 2.98 0.11
C SER A 112 21.25 2.57 1.40
#